data_AF-A0A3M1WUN5-F1
#
_entry.id   AF-A0A3M1WUN5-F1
#
_cell.length_a   1.000
_cell.length_b   1.000
_cell.length_c   1.000
_cell.angle_alpha   90.00
_cell.angle_beta   90.00
_cell.angle_gamma   90.00
#
_symmetry.space_group_name_H-M   'P 1'
#
loop_
_entity.id
_entity.type
_entity.pdbx_description
1 polymer ?
#
loop_
_entity_poly.entity_id
_entity_poly.type
_entity_poly.pdbx_seq_one_letter_code
_entity_poly.pdbx_strand_id
1 'polypeptide(L)'
;PACSVLRGPIACSNVSVSGTAGHGQWFDLSAPGVAGALRYTLNVDPWLQYDWNGNGNLDNDPAADVVWGIFRGDDRVIHWREQR
;
A
#
# COMPACT_ATOMS: atom_id res chain seq x y z
N PRO A 1 -7.56 -4.89 -8.75
CA PRO A 1 -7.14 -6.02 -7.90
C PRO A 1 -8.26 -6.40 -6.92
N ALA A 2 -8.83 -7.60 -7.04
CA ALA A 2 -9.83 -8.10 -6.09
C ALA A 2 -9.10 -8.82 -4.94
N CYS A 3 -8.59 -8.04 -3.98
CA CYS A 3 -8.05 -8.61 -2.74
C CYS A 3 -9.20 -8.77 -1.75
N SER A 4 -9.32 -9.96 -1.15
CA SER A 4 -10.47 -10.33 -0.33
C SER A 4 -10.26 -10.12 1.16
N VAL A 5 -9.05 -9.73 1.59
CA VAL A 5 -8.74 -9.55 3.03
C VAL A 5 -7.97 -8.25 3.24
N LEU A 6 -8.60 -7.33 3.98
CA LEU A 6 -8.05 -6.02 4.34
C LEU A 6 -7.23 -6.07 5.64
N ARG A 7 -7.20 -7.20 6.36
CA ARG A 7 -6.56 -7.37 7.68
C ARG A 7 -5.97 -8.78 7.83
N GLY A 8 -4.69 -8.91 8.18
CA GLY A 8 -4.02 -10.21 8.34
C GLY A 8 -3.26 -10.68 7.08
N PRO A 9 -3.08 -12.00 6.84
CA PRO A 9 -2.31 -12.47 5.69
C PRO A 9 -2.96 -12.02 4.37
N ILE A 10 -2.16 -11.36 3.53
CA ILE A 10 -2.62 -10.79 2.26
C ILE A 10 -2.90 -11.95 1.30
N ALA A 11 -4.17 -12.13 0.93
CA ALA A 11 -4.59 -13.05 -0.11
C ALA A 11 -5.20 -12.24 -1.27
N CYS A 12 -4.48 -12.20 -2.39
CA CYS A 12 -4.88 -11.53 -3.63
C CYS A 12 -4.69 -12.51 -4.79
N SER A 13 -5.62 -12.55 -5.75
CA SER A 13 -5.57 -13.53 -6.85
C SER A 13 -4.42 -13.31 -7.83
N ASN A 14 -3.92 -12.08 -7.94
CA ASN A 14 -2.88 -11.66 -8.88
C ASN A 14 -1.71 -10.93 -8.22
N VAL A 15 -1.61 -10.97 -6.89
CA VAL A 15 -0.47 -10.43 -6.13
C VAL A 15 0.02 -11.53 -5.21
N SER A 16 1.26 -11.98 -5.44
CA SER A 16 1.95 -12.88 -4.51
C SER A 16 2.58 -12.05 -3.40
N VAL A 17 2.49 -12.56 -2.18
CA VAL A 17 3.09 -11.95 -1.00
C VAL A 17 4.19 -12.87 -0.48
N SER A 18 5.38 -12.32 -0.26
CA SER A 18 6.49 -13.02 0.39
C SER A 18 6.90 -12.29 1.65
N GLY A 19 7.31 -13.03 2.69
CA GLY A 19 7.63 -12.47 4.01
C GLY A 19 6.46 -12.53 4.98
N THR A 20 6.61 -11.83 6.11
CA THR A 20 5.61 -11.82 7.20
C THR A 20 5.18 -10.40 7.47
N ALA A 21 3.88 -10.14 7.40
CA ALA A 21 3.34 -8.85 7.81
C ALA A 21 3.20 -8.83 9.33
N GLY A 22 4.09 -8.09 10.00
CA GLY A 22 4.09 -7.93 11.45
C GLY A 22 4.92 -6.71 11.88
N HIS A 23 4.79 -6.31 13.15
CA HIS A 23 5.61 -5.24 13.73
C HIS A 23 7.11 -5.58 13.61
N GLY A 24 7.89 -4.65 13.04
CA GLY A 24 9.33 -4.83 12.80
C GLY A 24 9.69 -5.84 11.71
N GLN A 25 8.71 -6.31 10.94
CA GLN A 25 8.91 -7.25 9.83
C GLN A 25 8.77 -6.55 8.48
N TRP A 26 9.21 -7.23 7.43
CA TRP A 26 9.06 -6.80 6.05
C TRP A 26 8.36 -7.89 5.24
N PHE A 27 7.67 -7.46 4.19
CA PHE A 27 7.04 -8.31 3.20
C PHE A 27 7.09 -7.63 1.84
N ASP A 28 7.15 -8.42 0.78
CA ASP A 28 7.12 -7.94 -0.60
C ASP A 28 5.79 -8.29 -1.25
N LEU A 29 5.35 -7.40 -2.14
CA LEU A 29 4.18 -7.59 -2.98
C LEU A 29 4.60 -7.60 -4.44
N SER A 30 4.25 -8.66 -5.17
CA SER A 30 4.47 -8.68 -6.61
C SER A 30 3.58 -7.68 -7.32
N ALA A 31 4.06 -7.12 -8.44
CA ALA A 31 3.24 -6.26 -9.28
C ALA A 31 2.06 -7.06 -9.88
N PRO A 32 0.80 -6.57 -9.77
CA PRO A 32 -0.39 -7.28 -10.27
C PRO A 32 -0.56 -7.26 -11.79
N GLY A 33 0.37 -6.67 -12.54
CA GLY A 33 0.28 -6.48 -14.00
C GLY A 33 -0.81 -5.49 -14.46
N VAL A 34 -1.52 -4.86 -13.52
CA VAL A 34 -2.59 -3.88 -13.76
C VAL A 34 -2.41 -2.67 -12.86
N ALA A 35 -2.88 -1.50 -13.29
CA ALA A 35 -2.95 -0.33 -12.43
C ALA A 35 -4.01 -0.51 -11.33
N GLY A 36 -3.76 0.06 -10.16
CA GLY A 36 -4.71 0.03 -9.04
C GLY A 36 -4.07 0.29 -7.69
N ALA A 37 -4.92 0.44 -6.68
CA ALA A 37 -4.53 0.59 -5.29
C ALA A 37 -4.99 -0.62 -4.47
N LEU A 38 -4.22 -0.97 -3.46
CA LEU A 38 -4.54 -1.93 -2.41
C LEU A 38 -4.31 -1.24 -1.06
N ARG A 39 -5.36 -1.18 -0.24
CA ARG A 39 -5.22 -0.79 1.16
C ARG A 39 -4.94 -2.03 2.00
N TYR A 40 -3.85 -2.00 2.76
CA TYR A 40 -3.45 -3.07 3.65
C TYR A 40 -3.47 -2.61 5.10
N THR A 41 -4.15 -3.35 5.97
CA THR A 41 -4.17 -3.10 7.42
C THR A 41 -3.31 -4.13 8.14
N LEU A 42 -2.32 -3.66 8.90
CA LEU A 42 -1.40 -4.50 9.65
C LEU A 42 -2.00 -4.88 10.99
N ASN A 43 -1.97 -6.16 11.37
CA ASN A 43 -2.32 -6.54 12.74
C ASN A 43 -1.14 -6.17 13.66
N VAL A 44 -1.39 -5.30 14.64
CA VAL A 44 -0.36 -4.76 15.53
C VAL A 44 -0.77 -4.93 16.98
N ASP A 45 0.21 -4.83 17.88
CA ASP A 45 -0.03 -4.86 19.31
C ASP A 45 -0.93 -3.68 19.76
N PRO A 46 -1.68 -3.83 20.88
CA PRO A 46 -2.65 -2.83 21.32
C PRO A 46 -2.09 -1.42 21.56
N TRP A 47 -0.80 -1.31 21.89
CA TRP A 47 -0.17 0.00 22.12
C TRP A 47 0.01 0.83 20.83
N LEU A 48 -0.09 0.21 19.66
CA LEU A 48 0.02 0.86 18.35
C LEU A 48 -1.36 1.08 17.71
N GLN A 49 -2.43 0.57 18.32
CA GLN A 49 -3.81 0.82 17.91
C GLN A 49 -4.25 2.21 18.37
N TYR A 50 -5.09 2.85 17.56
CA TYR A 50 -5.63 4.18 17.84
C TYR A 50 -7.16 4.14 17.86
N ASP A 51 -7.76 5.13 18.51
CA ASP A 51 -9.21 5.34 18.52
C ASP A 51 -9.55 6.56 17.67
N TRP A 52 -9.87 6.33 16.39
CA TRP A 52 -10.24 7.42 15.49
C TRP A 52 -11.65 7.97 15.74
N ASN A 53 -12.51 7.20 16.39
CA ASN A 53 -13.92 7.53 16.56
C ASN A 53 -14.25 8.12 17.95
N GLY A 54 -13.29 8.09 18.87
CA GLY A 54 -13.37 8.70 20.20
C GLY A 54 -14.27 7.94 21.18
N ASN A 55 -14.52 6.65 20.97
CA ASN A 55 -15.38 5.83 21.82
C ASN A 55 -14.67 5.23 23.06
N GLY A 56 -13.36 5.47 23.21
CA GLY A 56 -12.52 4.97 24.29
C GLY A 56 -11.91 3.59 24.04
N ASN A 57 -12.19 2.96 22.90
CA ASN A 57 -11.61 1.68 22.48
C ASN A 57 -10.51 1.91 21.44
N LEU A 58 -9.30 1.46 21.75
CA LEU A 58 -8.17 1.46 20.82
C LEU A 58 -8.31 0.26 19.87
N ASP A 59 -9.17 0.37 18.85
CA ASP A 59 -9.54 -0.75 17.96
C ASP A 59 -9.15 -0.53 16.49
N ASN A 60 -8.47 0.56 16.16
CA ASN A 60 -8.05 0.85 14.80
C ASN A 60 -6.57 0.58 14.61
N ASP A 61 -6.28 -0.39 13.75
CA ASP A 61 -4.92 -0.68 13.34
C ASP A 61 -4.40 0.32 12.29
N PRO A 62 -3.07 0.47 12.17
CA PRO A 62 -2.47 1.20 11.09
C PRO A 62 -2.72 0.51 9.75
N ALA A 63 -2.99 1.33 8.72
CA ALA A 63 -3.16 0.89 7.35
C ALA A 63 -2.28 1.69 6.41
N ALA A 64 -1.86 1.06 5.31
CA ALA A 64 -1.05 1.65 4.25
C ALA A 64 -1.67 1.37 2.88
N ASP A 65 -1.56 2.35 1.97
CA ASP A 65 -2.01 2.21 0.59
C ASP A 65 -0.81 1.86 -0.31
N VAL A 66 -0.93 0.77 -1.05
CA VAL A 66 0.02 0.31 -2.06
C VAL A 66 -0.57 0.57 -3.44
N VAL A 67 0.15 1.31 -4.28
CA VAL A 67 -0.35 1.73 -5.60
C VAL A 67 0.58 1.23 -6.70
N TRP A 68 0.01 0.62 -7.73
CA TRP A 68 0.71 0.17 -8.93
C TRP A 68 0.19 0.90 -10.18
N GLY A 69 1.04 0.95 -11.21
CA GLY A 69 0.66 1.47 -12.52
C GLY A 69 0.57 2.99 -12.60
N ILE A 70 1.33 3.71 -11.75
CA ILE A 70 1.48 5.17 -11.87
C ILE A 70 2.33 5.45 -13.12
N PHE A 71 1.68 5.64 -14.26
CA PHE A 71 2.32 6.05 -15.50
C PHE A 71 2.54 7.56 -15.48
N ARG A 72 3.81 8.02 -15.52
CA ARG A 72 4.16 9.45 -15.49
C ARG A 72 4.06 10.15 -16.86
N GLY A 73 3.65 9.45 -17.91
CA GLY A 73 3.69 10.00 -19.27
C GLY A 73 5.09 9.96 -19.88
N ASP A 74 5.15 10.34 -21.15
CA ASP A 74 6.41 10.63 -21.85
C ASP A 74 6.97 11.95 -21.30
N ASP A 75 8.19 11.92 -20.75
CA ASP A 75 8.82 13.10 -20.15
C ASP A 75 9.23 14.08 -21.27
N ARG A 76 8.39 15.07 -21.57
CA ARG A 76 8.70 16.07 -22.60
C ARG A 76 9.71 17.09 -22.07
N VAL A 77 10.99 16.85 -22.34
CA VAL A 77 12.06 17.83 -22.08
C VAL A 77 12.00 18.95 -23.11
N ILE A 78 11.51 20.13 -22.73
CA ILE A 78 11.55 21.34 -23.56
C ILE A 78 12.96 21.94 -23.48
N HIS A 79 13.69 21.93 -24.60
CA HIS A 79 14.97 22.61 -24.74
C HIS A 79 14.76 23.96 -25.45
N TRP A 80 15.01 25.05 -24.75
CA TRP A 80 15.12 26.37 -25.36
C TRP A 80 16.48 26.51 -26.03
N ARG A 81 16.50 26.82 -27.34
CA ARG A 81 17.74 27.21 -28.03
C ARG A 81 17.83 28.73 -28.03
N GLU A 82 18.89 29.25 -27.43
CA GLU A 82 19.27 30.65 -27.57
C GLU A 82 19.79 30.86 -29.00
N GLN A 83 19.11 31.72 -29.77
CA GLN A 83 19.57 32.17 -31.09
C GLN A 83 20.28 33.51 -30.87
N ARG A 84 21.56 33.55 -31.24
CA ARG A 84 22.37 34.77 -31.25
C ARG A 84 22.15 35.56 -32.52
#